data_AF-A0A559UXN5-F1
#
_entry.id   AF-A0A559UXN5-F1
#
_cell.length_a   1.000
_cell.length_b   1.000
_cell.length_c   1.000
_cell.angle_alpha   90.00
_cell.angle_beta   90.00
_cell.angle_gamma   90.00
#
_symmetry.space_group_name_H-M   'P 1'
#
loop_
_entity.id
_entity.type
_entity.pdbx_description
1 polymer ?
#
loop_
_entity_poly.entity_id
_entity_poly.type
_entity_poly.pdbx_seq_one_letter_code
_entity_poly.pdbx_strand_id
1 'polypeptide(L)' 'MQPVVTVGIDGSPESLSAAHRATGGAETRRLTSRPLHAWPLPAPGPARGRRAVAHG' A
#
# COMPACT_ATOMS: atom_id res chain seq x y z
N MET A 1 0.53 11.30 -20.47
CA MET A 1 0.23 10.26 -19.45
C MET A 1 -0.20 9.00 -20.19
N GLN A 2 0.42 7.84 -19.96
CA GLN A 2 -0.03 6.57 -20.55
C GLN A 2 -1.16 5.97 -19.69
N PRO A 3 -2.25 5.47 -20.27
CA PRO A 3 -3.36 4.90 -19.50
C PRO A 3 -2.95 3.58 -18.81
N VAL A 4 -3.05 3.55 -17.48
CA VAL A 4 -2.67 2.41 -16.63
C VAL A 4 -3.80 2.09 -15.65
N VAL A 5 -4.12 0.81 -15.51
CA VAL A 5 -5.04 0.31 -14.48
C VAL A 5 -4.23 -0.02 -13.23
N THR A 6 -4.50 0.65 -12.11
CA THR A 6 -3.81 0.38 -10.83
C THR A 6 -4.73 -0.35 -9.87
N VAL A 7 -4.21 -1.35 -9.15
CA VAL A 7 -4.97 -2.15 -8.18
C VAL A 7 -4.17 -2.33 -6.90
N GLY A 8 -4.81 -2.15 -5.75
CA GLY A 8 -4.21 -2.36 -4.44
C GLY A 8 -4.13 -3.83 -4.07
N ILE A 9 -2.98 -4.28 -3.58
CA ILE A 9 -2.74 -5.61 -3.02
C ILE A 9 -2.55 -5.50 -1.51
N ASP A 10 -3.27 -6.27 -0.70
CA ASP A 10 -3.08 -6.37 0.76
C ASP A 10 -2.82 -7.81 1.25
N GLY A 11 -2.84 -8.79 0.33
CA GLY A 11 -2.65 -10.21 0.63
C GLY A 11 -3.94 -10.99 0.92
N SER A 12 -5.09 -10.31 1.01
CA SER A 12 -6.39 -10.96 1.14
C SER A 12 -6.81 -11.66 -0.18
N PRO A 13 -7.62 -12.73 -0.10
CA PRO A 13 -8.23 -13.37 -1.27
C PRO A 13 -9.05 -12.39 -2.12
N GLU A 14 -9.73 -11.44 -1.49
CA GLU A 14 -10.54 -10.40 -2.13
C GLU A 14 -9.66 -9.49 -2.98
N SER A 15 -8.52 -9.06 -2.44
CA SER A 15 -7.57 -8.22 -3.13
C SER A 15 -6.88 -8.93 -4.30
N LEU A 16 -6.57 -10.23 -4.15
CA LEU A 16 -6.07 -11.05 -5.26
C LEU A 16 -7.10 -11.20 -6.39
N SER A 17 -8.37 -11.41 -6.03
CA SER A 17 -9.47 -11.48 -7.00
C SER A 17 -9.64 -10.15 -7.75
N ALA A 18 -9.49 -9.03 -7.04
CA ALA A 18 -9.51 -7.69 -7.66
C ALA A 18 -8.36 -7.50 -8.65
N ALA A 19 -7.15 -7.98 -8.33
CA ALA A 19 -6.01 -7.91 -9.23
C ALA A 19 -6.18 -8.77 -10.48
N HIS A 20 -6.74 -9.97 -10.33
CA HIS A 20 -7.07 -10.81 -11.47
C HIS A 20 -8.05 -10.11 -12.42
N ARG A 21 -9.12 -9.51 -11.87
CA ARG A 21 -10.08 -8.72 -12.65
C ARG A 21 -9.41 -7.50 -13.32
N ALA A 22 -8.54 -6.80 -12.61
CA ALA A 22 -7.85 -5.63 -13.13
C ALA A 22 -6.94 -5.98 -14.31
N THR A 23 -6.23 -7.11 -14.25
CA THR A 23 -5.42 -7.62 -15.36
C THR A 23 -6.29 -7.99 -16.56
N GLY A 24 -7.34 -8.79 -16.39
CA GLY A 24 -8.24 -9.13 -17.51
C GLY A 24 -8.94 -7.91 -18.12
N GLY A 25 -9.30 -6.92 -17.29
CA GLY A 25 -9.86 -5.65 -17.75
C GLY A 25 -8.86 -4.77 -18.50
N ALA A 26 -7.58 -4.81 -18.11
CA ALA A 26 -6.50 -4.10 -18.78
C ALA A 26 -6.15 -4.76 -20.13
N GLU A 27 -6.03 -6.09 -20.17
CA GLU A 27 -5.79 -6.87 -21.38
C GLU A 27 -6.85 -6.60 -22.46
N THR A 28 -8.13 -6.67 -22.09
CA THR A 28 -9.26 -6.39 -23.01
C THR A 28 -9.15 -5.00 -23.65
N ARG A 29 -8.54 -4.03 -22.94
CA ARG A 29 -8.41 -2.63 -23.36
C ARG A 29 -7.01 -2.30 -23.91
N ARG A 30 -6.11 -3.28 -24.01
CA ARG A 30 -4.69 -3.12 -24.36
C ARG A 30 -3.99 -2.08 -23.48
N LEU A 31 -4.34 -2.08 -22.19
CA LEU A 31 -3.74 -1.23 -21.17
C LEU A 31 -2.78 -2.04 -20.31
N THR A 32 -1.82 -1.35 -19.69
CA THR A 32 -0.96 -1.96 -18.67
C THR A 32 -1.72 -2.00 -17.34
N SER A 33 -1.70 -3.15 -16.66
CA SER A 33 -2.09 -3.24 -15.25
C SER A 33 -0.87 -3.10 -14.34
N ARG A 34 -1.05 -2.44 -13.19
CA ARG A 34 0.00 -2.24 -12.18
C ARG A 34 -0.52 -2.56 -10.78
N PRO A 35 -0.18 -3.75 -10.23
CA PRO A 35 -0.43 -4.06 -8.84
C PRO A 35 0.42 -3.19 -7.91
N LEU A 36 -0.15 -2.73 -6.81
CA LEU A 36 0.52 -1.90 -5.81
C LEU A 36 0.21 -2.44 -4.41
N HIS A 37 1.25 -2.82 -3.66
CA HIS A 37 1.13 -3.07 -2.23
C HIS A 37 1.54 -1.82 -1.45
N ALA A 38 0.72 -1.40 -0.50
CA ALA A 38 1.02 -0.27 0.38
C ALA A 38 1.34 -0.79 1.77
N TRP A 39 2.60 -0.69 2.18
CA TRP A 39 2.99 -0.92 3.56
C TRP A 39 2.99 0.42 4.30
N PRO A 40 2.09 0.66 5.26
CA PRO A 40 2.10 1.90 6.02
C PRO A 40 3.39 2.00 6.83
N LEU A 41 4.01 3.18 6.84
CA LEU A 41 5.11 3.47 7.76
C LEU A 41 4.60 3.29 9.21
N PRO A 42 5.34 2.57 10.07
CA PRO A 42 4.99 2.48 11.49
C PRO A 42 4.87 3.88 12.09
N ALA A 43 3.85 4.10 12.91
CA ALA A 43 3.71 5.36 13.63
C ALA A 43 4.98 5.62 14.47
N PRO A 44 5.42 6.89 14.61
CA PRO A 44 6.51 7.22 15.51
C PRO A 44 6.22 6.68 16.91
N GLY A 45 7.22 6.04 17.54
CA GLY A 45 7.10 5.62 18.92
C GLY A 45 6.82 6.83 19.84
N PRO A 46 6.22 6.61 21.02
CA PRO A 46 5.94 7.71 21.95
C PRO A 46 7.23 8.46 22.26
N ALA A 47 7.18 9.79 22.20
CA ALA A 47 8.30 10.64 22.60
C ALA A 47 8.62 10.32 24.06
N ARG A 48 9.70 9.57 24.30
CA ARG A 48 10.22 9.34 25.66
C ARG A 48 10.77 10.67 26.14
N GLY A 49 9.93 11.44 26.84
CA GLY A 49 10.34 12.66 27.51
C GLY A 49 11.54 12.34 28.40
N ARG A 50 12.67 13.00 28.13
CA ARG A 50 13.86 12.89 28.97
C ARG A 50 13.49 13.47 30.35
N ARG A 51 13.18 12.60 31.31
CA ARG A 51 12.98 12.97 32.71
C ARG A 51 14.30 13.54 33.20
N ALA A 52 14.39 14.86 33.32
CA ALA A 52 15.50 15.50 34.00
C ALA A 52 15.48 15.00 35.46
N VAL A 53 16.44 14.12 35.79
CA VAL A 53 16.75 13.83 37.18
C VAL A 53 17.41 15.08 37.74
N ALA A 54 16.66 15.84 38.52
CA ALA A 54 17.23 16.91 39.32
C ALA A 54 18.11 16.24 40.40
N HIS A 55 19.42 16.38 40.25
CA HIS A 55 20.36 16.11 41.33
C HIS A 55 20.26 17.30 42.30
N GLY A 56 19.71 17.02 43.48
CA GLY A 56 19.82 17.88 44.66
C GLY A 56 21.11 17.59 45.41
#